data_AF-A0AA38I429-F1
#
_entry.id   AF-A0AA38I429-F1
#
_cell.length_a   1.000
_cell.length_b   1.000
_cell.length_c   1.000
_cell.angle_alpha   90.00
_cell.angle_beta   90.00
_cell.angle_gamma   90.00
#
_symmetry.space_group_name_H-M   'P 1'
#
loop_
_entity.id
_entity.type
_entity.pdbx_description
1 polymer ?
#
loop_
_entity_poly.entity_id
_entity_poly.type
_entity_poly.pdbx_seq_one_letter_code
_entity_poly.pdbx_strand_id
1 'polypeptide(L)'
;MKIHREPKQDIQSLRALCSYLDFILVTPWYDFNKNTAYKPTMKKIYGCFFIAAKLTWWSFTIKYSIETYDRYRNSLLSQKLGFILIVSTATIQCFLTIITSTFCGIKHWKTLFTNVEIFDSRINIREKMKMTPSKQLIRSSIFQQAISLVLCLYVLYVSVVMLRTPLWKSLCLTMPLELLSEMWTLLLMNVINDVIKRRYQILNIKLVEVLRGVKVVQELENVVECYQILAETVEAFNRIFSYPMLLFIFQSGVQLIHCLNFRFVNSATGGPTYYLTYLSNVFCLFVGSVCLLLSSRNSFLHQVCL
;
A
#
# COMPACT_ATOMS: atom_id res chain seq x y z
N MET A 1 2.61 24.45 -30.95
CA MET A 1 2.01 23.14 -31.26
C MET A 1 2.07 22.25 -30.01
N LYS A 2 0.94 21.99 -29.34
CA LYS A 2 0.88 20.98 -28.28
C LYS A 2 0.81 19.61 -28.94
N ILE A 3 1.92 18.90 -29.02
CA ILE A 3 1.91 17.50 -29.41
C ILE A 3 1.26 16.74 -28.24
N HIS A 4 -0.01 16.38 -28.39
CA HIS A 4 -0.70 15.45 -27.50
C HIS A 4 -0.08 14.06 -27.73
N ARG A 5 1.00 13.76 -27.01
CA ARG A 5 1.57 12.41 -26.94
C ARG A 5 0.72 11.60 -25.97
N GLU A 6 0.16 10.50 -26.46
CA GLU A 6 -0.56 9.56 -25.61
C GLU A 6 0.37 9.07 -24.48
N PRO A 7 -0.07 9.12 -23.21
CA PRO A 7 0.74 8.61 -22.11
C PRO A 7 0.97 7.11 -22.29
N LYS A 8 2.19 6.64 -22.02
CA LYS A 8 2.53 5.21 -22.08
C LYS A 8 1.54 4.39 -21.24
N GLN A 9 1.20 3.19 -21.71
CA GLN A 9 0.17 2.33 -21.09
C GLN A 9 0.37 2.09 -19.58
N ASP A 10 1.62 2.04 -19.09
CA ASP A 10 1.91 1.87 -17.66
C ASP A 10 1.41 3.05 -16.79
N ILE A 11 1.54 4.29 -17.27
CA ILE A 11 1.03 5.48 -16.57
C ILE A 11 -0.50 5.45 -16.57
N GLN A 12 -1.12 5.07 -17.69
CA GLN A 12 -2.58 4.96 -17.78
C GLN A 12 -3.12 3.92 -16.78
N SER A 13 -2.47 2.75 -16.69
CA SER A 13 -2.79 1.72 -15.70
C SER A 13 -2.65 2.23 -14.26
N LEU A 14 -1.57 2.96 -13.96
CA LEU A 14 -1.35 3.55 -12.64
C LEU A 14 -2.43 4.58 -12.29
N ARG A 15 -2.79 5.46 -13.24
CA ARG A 15 -3.86 6.45 -13.06
C ARG A 15 -5.21 5.78 -12.82
N ALA A 16 -5.53 4.69 -13.52
CA ALA A 16 -6.75 3.93 -13.32
C ALA A 16 -6.81 3.31 -11.91
N LEU A 17 -5.71 2.70 -11.45
CA LEU A 17 -5.59 2.18 -10.08
C LEU A 17 -5.75 3.30 -9.04
N CYS A 18 -5.06 4.42 -9.21
CA CYS A 18 -5.17 5.57 -8.30
C CYS A 18 -6.58 6.17 -8.28
N SER A 19 -7.27 6.19 -9.42
CA SER A 19 -8.67 6.67 -9.50
C SER A 19 -9.64 5.70 -8.83
N TYR A 20 -9.41 4.38 -8.94
CA TYR A 20 -10.20 3.38 -8.22
C TYR A 20 -10.03 3.51 -6.69
N LEU A 21 -8.79 3.73 -6.24
CA LEU A 21 -8.45 3.89 -4.83
C LEU A 21 -8.87 5.25 -4.23
N ASP A 22 -9.26 6.20 -5.08
CA ASP A 22 -9.72 7.54 -4.66
C ASP A 22 -11.07 7.45 -3.93
N PHE A 23 -11.97 6.57 -4.41
CA PHE A 23 -13.28 6.33 -3.79
C PHE A 23 -13.17 5.92 -2.31
N ILE A 24 -12.08 5.25 -1.94
CA ILE A 24 -11.85 4.71 -0.59
C ILE A 24 -10.85 5.60 0.19
N LEU A 25 -10.49 6.76 -0.37
CA LEU A 25 -9.57 7.74 0.20
C LEU A 25 -8.17 7.20 0.54
N VAL A 26 -7.73 6.14 -0.15
CA VAL A 26 -6.35 5.65 -0.10
C VAL A 26 -5.44 6.59 -0.90
N THR A 27 -5.94 7.09 -2.04
CA THR A 27 -5.35 8.18 -2.82
C THR A 27 -6.14 9.47 -2.58
N PRO A 28 -5.54 10.65 -2.83
CA PRO A 28 -6.26 11.91 -2.71
C PRO A 28 -7.34 12.06 -3.77
N TRP A 29 -8.42 12.74 -3.39
CA TRP A 29 -9.44 13.22 -4.34
C TRP A 29 -8.82 14.13 -5.40
N TYR A 30 -8.51 13.53 -6.54
CA TYR A 30 -7.63 14.08 -7.56
C TYR A 30 -7.94 13.51 -8.94
N ASP A 31 -8.00 14.38 -9.95
CA ASP A 31 -8.11 13.93 -11.33
C ASP A 31 -6.71 13.53 -11.82
N PHE A 32 -6.40 12.24 -11.67
CA PHE A 32 -5.14 11.64 -12.13
C PHE A 32 -4.97 11.69 -13.66
N ASN A 33 -6.06 11.82 -14.44
CA ASN A 33 -5.98 11.92 -15.88
C ASN A 33 -5.55 13.31 -16.34
N LYS A 34 -6.10 14.35 -15.72
CA LYS A 34 -5.76 15.76 -15.99
C LYS A 34 -4.61 16.29 -15.13
N ASN A 35 -4.17 15.51 -14.14
CA ASN A 35 -3.19 15.91 -13.13
C ASN A 35 -3.59 17.24 -12.46
N THR A 36 -4.84 17.31 -12.00
CA THR A 36 -5.42 18.50 -11.35
C THR A 36 -6.30 18.14 -10.15
N ALA A 37 -6.38 19.04 -9.16
CA ALA A 37 -7.25 18.85 -8.00
C ALA A 37 -8.73 19.04 -8.38
N TYR A 38 -9.58 18.09 -7.99
CA TYR A 38 -11.03 18.19 -8.18
C TYR A 38 -11.68 18.88 -6.97
N LYS A 39 -12.60 19.83 -7.20
CA LYS A 39 -13.45 20.54 -6.22
C LYS A 39 -12.95 20.45 -4.75
N PRO A 40 -11.99 21.31 -4.34
CA PRO A 40 -11.25 21.13 -3.09
C PRO A 40 -12.10 21.22 -1.82
N THR A 41 -13.26 21.89 -1.88
CA THR A 41 -14.21 21.98 -0.77
C THR A 41 -14.97 20.67 -0.55
N MET A 42 -15.47 20.02 -1.62
CA MET A 42 -16.17 18.74 -1.54
C MET A 42 -15.27 17.64 -0.97
N LYS A 43 -13.99 17.64 -1.37
CA LYS A 43 -12.96 16.76 -0.82
C LYS A 43 -12.84 16.84 0.70
N LYS A 44 -12.82 18.06 1.24
CA LYS A 44 -12.72 18.30 2.69
C LYS A 44 -13.98 17.84 3.42
N ILE A 45 -15.17 18.15 2.87
CA ILE A 45 -16.46 17.73 3.45
C ILE A 45 -16.54 16.21 3.53
N TYR A 46 -16.18 15.52 2.46
CA TYR A 46 -16.21 14.06 2.43
C TYR A 46 -15.15 13.44 3.35
N GLY A 47 -13.95 14.01 3.41
CA GLY A 47 -12.94 13.61 4.39
C GLY A 47 -13.43 13.75 5.83
N CYS A 48 -14.05 14.89 6.17
CA CYS A 48 -14.66 15.09 7.48
C CYS A 48 -15.78 14.09 7.77
N PHE A 49 -16.62 13.78 6.77
CA PHE A 49 -17.66 12.75 6.91
C PHE A 49 -17.06 11.37 7.19
N PHE A 50 -16.01 10.96 6.46
CA PHE A 50 -15.32 9.69 6.70
C PHE A 50 -14.66 9.62 8.08
N ILE A 51 -14.02 10.70 8.52
CA ILE A 51 -13.43 10.81 9.86
C ILE A 51 -14.53 10.70 10.93
N ALA A 52 -15.64 11.43 10.78
CA ALA A 52 -16.76 11.40 11.72
C ALA A 52 -17.43 10.02 11.77
N ALA A 53 -17.65 9.40 10.62
CA ALA A 53 -18.18 8.04 10.52
C ALA A 53 -17.25 7.03 11.20
N LYS A 54 -15.93 7.14 10.99
CA LYS A 54 -14.93 6.29 11.64
C LYS A 54 -14.88 6.49 13.16
N LEU A 55 -14.90 7.73 13.65
CA LEU A 55 -14.93 8.02 15.09
C LEU A 55 -16.21 7.51 15.77
N THR A 56 -17.34 7.65 15.09
CA THR A 56 -18.63 7.13 15.57
C THR A 56 -18.61 5.60 15.61
N TRP A 57 -18.04 4.97 14.58
CA TRP A 57 -17.85 3.53 14.51
C TRP A 57 -16.92 3.01 15.62
N TRP A 58 -15.84 3.72 15.91
CA TRP A 58 -14.89 3.40 16.97
C TRP A 58 -15.53 3.50 18.37
N SER A 59 -16.31 4.56 18.58
CA SER A 59 -17.08 4.76 19.82
C SER A 59 -18.11 3.65 20.05
N PHE A 60 -18.77 3.20 18.97
CA PHE A 60 -19.69 2.06 19.02
C PHE A 60 -18.94 0.77 19.35
N THR A 61 -17.79 0.50 18.73
CA THR A 61 -16.99 -0.69 19.03
C THR A 61 -16.51 -0.74 20.47
N ILE A 62 -16.08 0.38 21.05
CA ILE A 62 -15.71 0.46 22.47
C ILE A 62 -16.90 0.07 23.36
N LYS A 63 -18.10 0.60 23.10
CA LYS A 63 -19.30 0.31 23.89
C LYS A 63 -19.72 -1.16 23.81
N TYR A 64 -19.60 -1.78 22.64
CA TYR A 64 -19.93 -3.20 22.44
C TYR A 64 -18.82 -4.17 22.87
N SER A 65 -17.58 -3.68 23.06
CA SER A 65 -16.45 -4.49 23.51
C SER A 65 -16.48 -4.87 25.00
N ILE A 66 -17.46 -4.38 25.76
CA ILE A 66 -17.66 -4.71 27.18
C ILE A 66 -17.90 -6.22 27.37
N GLU A 67 -18.57 -6.91 26.44
CA GLU A 67 -18.70 -8.38 26.45
C GLU A 67 -17.39 -9.10 26.08
N THR A 68 -16.53 -8.47 25.28
CA THR A 68 -15.20 -8.95 24.92
C THR A 68 -14.18 -8.70 26.04
N TYR A 69 -14.47 -7.74 26.92
CA TYR A 69 -13.64 -7.32 28.05
C TYR A 69 -13.41 -8.46 29.06
N ASP A 70 -14.42 -9.28 29.32
CA ASP A 70 -14.28 -10.45 30.22
C ASP A 70 -13.33 -11.51 29.65
N ARG A 71 -13.29 -11.69 28.32
CA ARG A 71 -12.31 -12.57 27.66
C ARG A 71 -10.91 -11.97 27.63
N TYR A 72 -10.82 -10.64 27.61
CA TYR A 72 -9.56 -9.91 27.67
C TYR A 72 -8.99 -9.83 29.08
N ARG A 73 -9.83 -9.84 30.11
CA ARG A 73 -9.43 -9.79 31.53
C ARG A 73 -8.45 -10.93 31.87
N ASN A 74 -8.70 -12.12 31.32
CA ASN A 74 -7.94 -13.33 31.59
C ASN A 74 -6.68 -13.52 30.73
N SER A 75 -6.37 -12.60 29.80
CA SER A 75 -5.16 -12.70 28.98
C SER A 75 -3.93 -12.12 29.69
N LEU A 76 -2.75 -12.64 29.33
CA LEU A 76 -1.47 -12.14 29.85
C LEU A 76 -1.21 -10.70 29.40
N LEU A 77 -0.48 -9.93 30.23
CA LEU A 77 -0.14 -8.53 29.96
C LEU A 77 0.52 -8.34 28.58
N SER A 78 1.40 -9.26 28.18
CA SER A 78 2.07 -9.23 26.86
C SER A 78 1.10 -9.37 25.69
N GLN A 79 0.04 -10.17 25.84
CA GLN A 79 -1.00 -10.32 24.83
C GLN A 79 -1.89 -9.07 24.75
N LYS A 80 -2.17 -8.47 25.92
CA LYS A 80 -2.93 -7.22 26.02
C LYS A 80 -2.20 -6.08 25.30
N LEU A 81 -0.92 -5.88 25.63
CA LEU A 81 -0.10 -4.85 25.00
C LEU A 81 0.03 -5.06 23.48
N GLY A 82 0.25 -6.30 23.03
CA GLY A 82 0.33 -6.61 21.60
C GLY A 82 -0.95 -6.25 20.85
N PHE A 83 -2.12 -6.63 21.36
CA PHE A 83 -3.39 -6.29 20.70
C PHE A 83 -3.67 -4.79 20.70
N ILE A 84 -3.43 -4.08 21.83
CA ILE A 84 -3.59 -2.62 21.89
C ILE A 84 -2.71 -1.95 20.84
N LEU A 85 -1.43 -2.34 20.76
CA LEU A 85 -0.48 -1.77 19.79
C LEU A 85 -0.90 -2.05 18.35
N ILE A 86 -1.33 -3.27 18.01
CA ILE A 86 -1.77 -3.60 16.65
C ILE A 86 -3.00 -2.76 16.26
N VAL A 87 -4.02 -2.71 17.13
CA VAL A 87 -5.25 -1.94 16.86
C VAL A 87 -4.94 -0.45 16.77
N SER A 88 -4.16 0.11 17.71
CA SER A 88 -3.82 1.53 17.68
C SER A 88 -3.03 1.90 16.42
N THR A 89 -2.10 1.04 15.98
CA THR A 89 -1.28 1.32 14.79
C THR A 89 -2.14 1.29 13.52
N ALA A 90 -2.99 0.29 13.36
CA ALA A 90 -3.91 0.18 12.22
C ALA A 90 -4.91 1.35 12.17
N THR A 91 -5.45 1.75 13.32
CA THR A 91 -6.35 2.91 13.43
C THR A 91 -5.64 4.22 13.09
N ILE A 92 -4.44 4.46 13.66
CA ILE A 92 -3.62 5.65 13.36
C ILE A 92 -3.30 5.71 11.86
N GLN A 93 -2.91 4.57 11.27
CA GLN A 93 -2.61 4.49 9.85
C GLN A 93 -3.83 4.82 8.99
N CYS A 94 -5.01 4.28 9.32
CA CYS A 94 -6.25 4.59 8.60
C CYS A 94 -6.59 6.09 8.65
N PHE A 95 -6.52 6.72 9.83
CA PHE A 95 -6.75 8.17 9.97
C PHE A 95 -5.71 8.99 9.23
N LEU A 96 -4.44 8.63 9.32
CA LEU A 96 -3.36 9.34 8.63
C LEU A 96 -3.52 9.25 7.12
N THR A 97 -3.91 8.09 6.58
CA THR A 97 -4.24 7.92 5.16
C THR A 97 -5.40 8.83 4.74
N ILE A 98 -6.49 8.87 5.51
CA ILE A 98 -7.65 9.74 5.22
C ILE A 98 -7.25 11.23 5.29
N ILE A 99 -6.49 11.64 6.31
CA ILE A 99 -6.08 13.04 6.50
C ILE A 99 -5.12 13.47 5.39
N THR A 100 -4.13 12.64 5.06
CA THR A 100 -3.15 12.97 4.02
C THR A 100 -3.80 12.98 2.63
N SER A 101 -4.69 12.04 2.35
CA SER A 101 -5.43 11.99 1.08
C SER A 101 -6.37 13.19 0.93
N THR A 102 -6.98 13.69 2.01
CA THR A 102 -7.96 14.79 1.95
C THR A 102 -7.35 16.19 2.10
N PHE A 103 -6.42 16.41 3.03
CA PHE A 103 -5.94 17.75 3.40
C PHE A 103 -4.54 18.10 2.90
N CYS A 104 -3.57 17.18 2.91
CA CYS A 104 -2.15 17.55 2.83
C CYS A 104 -1.38 17.02 1.61
N GLY A 105 -1.85 15.97 0.94
CA GLY A 105 -0.99 15.19 0.02
C GLY A 105 -0.88 15.68 -1.42
N ILE A 106 -1.79 16.53 -1.91
CA ILE A 106 -1.98 16.76 -3.37
C ILE A 106 -0.70 17.22 -4.08
N LYS A 107 0.10 18.09 -3.46
CA LYS A 107 1.33 18.64 -4.07
C LYS A 107 2.31 17.53 -4.44
N HIS A 108 2.55 16.59 -3.53
CA HIS A 108 3.49 15.48 -3.75
C HIS A 108 2.98 14.50 -4.80
N TRP A 109 1.67 14.21 -4.81
CA TRP A 109 1.04 13.41 -5.85
C TRP A 109 1.18 14.04 -7.24
N LYS A 110 0.96 15.36 -7.35
CA LYS A 110 1.17 16.10 -8.59
C LYS A 110 2.63 16.02 -9.04
N THR A 111 3.59 16.24 -8.15
CA THR A 111 5.02 16.13 -8.47
C THR A 111 5.36 14.73 -8.97
N LEU A 112 4.87 13.68 -8.32
CA LEU A 112 5.13 12.29 -8.70
C LEU A 112 4.67 11.99 -10.14
N PHE A 113 3.43 12.31 -10.49
CA PHE A 113 2.91 12.08 -11.84
C PHE A 113 3.57 12.99 -12.89
N THR A 114 3.85 14.24 -12.53
CA THR A 114 4.54 15.19 -13.43
C THR A 114 5.94 14.70 -13.77
N ASN A 115 6.72 14.27 -12.78
CA ASN A 115 8.09 13.81 -12.99
C ASN A 115 8.13 12.52 -13.82
N VAL A 116 7.18 11.61 -13.58
CA VAL A 116 7.00 10.39 -14.38
C VAL A 116 6.67 10.70 -15.85
N GLU A 117 5.82 11.69 -16.11
CA GLU A 117 5.51 12.16 -17.47
C GLU A 117 6.70 12.85 -18.15
N ILE A 118 7.40 13.73 -17.43
CA ILE A 118 8.59 14.42 -17.94
C ILE A 118 9.65 13.39 -18.33
N PHE A 119 9.92 12.42 -17.45
CA PHE A 119 10.86 11.34 -17.72
C PHE A 119 10.50 10.60 -19.02
N ASP A 120 9.24 10.20 -19.17
CA ASP A 120 8.80 9.46 -20.35
C ASP A 120 8.89 10.29 -21.63
N SER A 121 8.66 11.60 -21.54
CA SER A 121 8.79 12.52 -22.67
C SER A 121 10.24 12.72 -23.11
N ARG A 122 11.19 12.75 -22.17
CA ARG A 122 12.62 13.01 -22.42
C ARG A 122 13.38 11.79 -22.90
N ILE A 123 13.06 10.61 -22.39
CA ILE A 123 13.81 9.40 -22.78
C ILE A 123 13.46 8.92 -24.19
N ASN A 124 12.32 9.36 -24.76
CA ASN A 124 11.89 9.09 -26.14
C ASN A 124 12.30 7.67 -26.58
N ILE A 125 11.75 6.66 -25.87
CA ILE A 125 12.05 5.25 -26.14
C ILE A 125 11.71 5.00 -27.61
N ARG A 126 12.74 4.93 -28.46
CA ARG A 126 12.62 4.43 -29.83
C ARG A 126 11.90 3.08 -29.72
N GLU A 127 10.85 2.92 -30.52
CA GLU A 127 9.78 1.91 -30.51
C GLU A 127 10.18 0.42 -30.45
N LYS A 128 11.44 0.05 -30.16
CA LYS A 128 11.92 -1.33 -30.24
C LYS A 128 11.99 -2.09 -28.90
N MET A 129 12.02 -1.42 -27.75
CA MET A 129 11.66 -2.14 -26.52
C MET A 129 10.14 -2.18 -26.45
N LYS A 130 9.57 -3.29 -26.96
CA LYS A 130 8.19 -3.68 -26.68
C LYS A 130 8.00 -3.65 -25.17
N MET A 131 7.56 -2.51 -24.66
CA MET A 131 7.03 -2.36 -23.34
C MET A 131 5.68 -3.09 -23.35
N THR A 132 5.71 -4.41 -23.22
CA THR A 132 4.59 -5.17 -22.68
C THR A 132 4.79 -5.37 -21.17
N PRO A 133 4.49 -4.36 -20.32
CA PRO A 133 4.37 -4.65 -18.90
C PRO A 133 3.14 -3.99 -18.22
N SER A 134 2.25 -3.34 -18.97
CA SER A 134 1.04 -2.66 -18.43
C SER A 134 -0.03 -3.66 -17.99
N LYS A 135 -0.36 -4.64 -18.84
CA LYS A 135 -1.32 -5.72 -18.54
C LYS A 135 -0.82 -6.62 -17.40
N GLN A 136 0.49 -6.85 -17.31
CA GLN A 136 1.09 -7.65 -16.26
C GLN A 136 1.07 -6.92 -14.91
N LEU A 137 1.33 -5.61 -14.90
CA LEU A 137 1.21 -4.77 -13.70
C LEU A 137 -0.23 -4.75 -13.18
N ILE A 138 -1.22 -4.57 -14.06
CA ILE A 138 -2.64 -4.64 -13.70
C ILE A 138 -3.02 -6.04 -13.21
N ARG A 139 -2.64 -7.10 -13.93
CA ARG A 139 -2.96 -8.48 -13.55
C ARG A 139 -2.34 -8.86 -12.20
N SER A 140 -1.10 -8.45 -11.97
CA SER A 140 -0.41 -8.64 -10.68
C SER A 140 -1.13 -7.89 -9.57
N SER A 141 -1.52 -6.64 -9.81
CA SER A 141 -2.30 -5.82 -8.87
C SER A 141 -3.66 -6.47 -8.54
N ILE A 142 -4.43 -6.90 -9.54
CA ILE A 142 -5.73 -7.55 -9.33
C ILE A 142 -5.56 -8.86 -8.55
N PHE A 143 -4.55 -9.66 -8.89
CA PHE A 143 -4.26 -10.91 -8.20
C PHE A 143 -3.90 -10.67 -6.73
N GLN A 144 -3.07 -9.67 -6.44
CA GLN A 144 -2.73 -9.27 -5.07
C GLN A 144 -3.95 -8.74 -4.29
N GLN A 145 -4.86 -8.01 -4.93
CA GLN A 145 -6.13 -7.59 -4.31
C GLN A 145 -7.03 -8.78 -4.00
N ALA A 146 -7.14 -9.74 -4.91
CA ALA A 146 -7.93 -10.96 -4.69
C ALA A 146 -7.38 -11.78 -3.50
N ILE A 147 -6.06 -11.94 -3.42
CA ILE A 147 -5.42 -12.57 -2.25
C ILE A 147 -5.76 -11.78 -0.98
N SER A 148 -5.59 -10.45 -1.00
CA SER A 148 -5.88 -9.59 0.17
C SER A 148 -7.33 -9.71 0.65
N LEU A 149 -8.28 -9.85 -0.28
CA LEU A 149 -9.70 -10.03 0.04
C LEU A 149 -9.96 -11.41 0.67
N VAL A 150 -9.36 -12.47 0.13
CA VAL A 150 -9.43 -13.83 0.74
C VAL A 150 -8.87 -13.82 2.16
N LEU A 151 -7.80 -13.06 2.43
CA LEU A 151 -7.24 -12.91 3.79
C LEU A 151 -8.24 -12.26 4.74
N CYS A 152 -8.85 -11.14 4.32
CA CYS A 152 -9.83 -10.44 5.14
C CYS A 152 -11.03 -11.33 5.43
N LEU A 153 -11.48 -12.13 4.45
CA LEU A 153 -12.54 -13.12 4.64
C LEU A 153 -12.14 -14.24 5.59
N TYR A 154 -10.88 -14.68 5.58
CA TYR A 154 -10.38 -15.68 6.53
C TYR A 154 -10.32 -15.13 7.96
N VAL A 155 -9.80 -13.92 8.14
CA VAL A 155 -9.80 -13.23 9.45
C VAL A 155 -11.23 -13.04 9.97
N LEU A 156 -12.16 -12.67 9.08
CA LEU A 156 -13.58 -12.59 9.39
C LEU A 156 -14.15 -13.95 9.80
N TYR A 157 -13.88 -15.00 9.02
CA TYR A 157 -14.34 -16.37 9.29
C TYR A 157 -13.89 -16.85 10.67
N VAL A 158 -12.61 -16.68 11.01
CA VAL A 158 -12.08 -17.04 12.34
C VAL A 158 -12.79 -16.25 13.43
N SER A 159 -13.02 -14.96 13.20
CA SER A 159 -13.72 -14.10 14.16
C SER A 159 -15.18 -14.49 14.37
N VAL A 160 -15.90 -14.88 13.31
CA VAL A 160 -17.32 -15.29 13.39
C VAL A 160 -17.46 -16.67 14.03
N VAL A 161 -16.76 -17.66 13.49
CA VAL A 161 -16.93 -19.07 13.86
C VAL A 161 -16.32 -19.38 15.22
N MET A 162 -15.12 -18.87 15.51
CA MET A 162 -14.39 -19.25 16.73
C MET A 162 -14.69 -18.35 17.92
N LEU A 163 -14.86 -17.04 17.70
CA LEU A 163 -15.26 -16.14 18.80
C LEU A 163 -16.76 -16.20 19.09
N ARG A 164 -17.53 -17.00 18.31
CA ARG A 164 -19.00 -17.09 18.36
C ARG A 164 -19.64 -15.71 18.32
N THR A 165 -19.08 -14.83 17.50
CA THR A 165 -19.65 -13.49 17.31
C THR A 165 -20.53 -13.52 16.06
N PRO A 166 -21.73 -12.94 16.09
CA PRO A 166 -22.54 -12.84 14.89
C PRO A 166 -21.78 -12.02 13.82
N LEU A 167 -21.98 -12.38 12.55
CA LEU A 167 -21.21 -11.84 11.42
C LEU A 167 -21.24 -10.31 11.34
N TRP A 168 -22.36 -9.68 11.66
CA TRP A 168 -22.46 -8.22 11.73
C TRP A 168 -21.58 -7.63 12.86
N LYS A 169 -21.52 -8.26 14.05
CA LYS A 169 -20.62 -7.82 15.14
C LYS A 169 -19.15 -8.00 14.74
N SER A 170 -18.82 -9.07 14.02
CA SER A 170 -17.45 -9.32 13.54
C SER A 170 -17.01 -8.40 12.41
N LEU A 171 -17.93 -7.97 11.53
CA LEU A 171 -17.68 -6.90 10.55
C LEU A 171 -17.54 -5.54 11.24
N CYS A 172 -18.26 -5.35 12.36
CA CYS A 172 -18.17 -4.15 13.18
C CYS A 172 -16.89 -4.04 14.00
N LEU A 173 -16.28 -5.15 14.43
CA LEU A 173 -14.92 -5.17 14.97
C LEU A 173 -13.97 -4.64 13.88
N THR A 174 -13.41 -3.47 14.12
CA THR A 174 -12.68 -2.59 13.17
C THR A 174 -11.55 -3.24 12.37
N MET A 175 -11.04 -4.37 12.83
CA MET A 175 -9.84 -5.06 12.35
C MET A 175 -9.83 -5.41 10.85
N PRO A 176 -10.83 -6.10 10.27
CA PRO A 176 -10.75 -6.56 8.87
C PRO A 176 -10.80 -5.41 7.86
N LEU A 177 -11.58 -4.36 8.14
CA LEU A 177 -11.70 -3.18 7.27
C LEU A 177 -10.45 -2.30 7.32
N GLU A 178 -9.84 -2.17 8.49
CA GLU A 178 -8.56 -1.46 8.65
C GLU A 178 -7.42 -2.21 7.97
N LEU A 179 -7.37 -3.54 8.14
CA LEU A 179 -6.39 -4.41 7.47
C LEU A 179 -6.53 -4.35 5.93
N LEU A 180 -7.76 -4.32 5.41
CA LEU A 180 -7.99 -4.19 3.96
C LEU A 180 -7.46 -2.85 3.43
N SER A 181 -7.68 -1.76 4.15
CA SER A 181 -7.17 -0.43 3.80
C SER A 181 -5.64 -0.37 3.82
N GLU A 182 -5.02 -1.00 4.81
CA GLU A 182 -3.56 -1.15 4.91
C GLU A 182 -2.99 -1.94 3.73
N MET A 183 -3.60 -3.08 3.38
CA MET A 183 -3.18 -3.91 2.24
C MET A 183 -3.30 -3.17 0.90
N TRP A 184 -4.35 -2.38 0.70
CA TRP A 184 -4.46 -1.54 -0.51
C TRP A 184 -3.39 -0.45 -0.56
N THR A 185 -3.05 0.13 0.58
CA THR A 185 -2.00 1.15 0.68
C THR A 185 -0.63 0.55 0.30
N LEU A 186 -0.30 -0.64 0.81
CA LEU A 186 0.93 -1.36 0.48
C LEU A 186 1.01 -1.79 -0.99
N LEU A 187 -0.11 -2.26 -1.53
CA LEU A 187 -0.21 -2.64 -2.93
C LEU A 187 0.06 -1.43 -3.84
N LEU A 188 -0.51 -0.28 -3.51
CA LEU A 188 -0.25 0.96 -4.24
C LEU A 188 1.21 1.39 -4.16
N MET A 189 1.84 1.31 -2.99
CA MET A 189 3.27 1.57 -2.83
C MET A 189 4.11 0.69 -3.74
N ASN A 190 3.84 -0.62 -3.75
CA ASN A 190 4.59 -1.59 -4.54
C ASN A 190 4.45 -1.31 -6.04
N VAL A 191 3.24 -1.02 -6.52
CA VAL A 191 3.00 -0.69 -7.93
C VAL A 191 3.77 0.57 -8.34
N ILE A 192 3.76 1.62 -7.51
CA ILE A 192 4.51 2.86 -7.81
C ILE A 192 6.02 2.60 -7.76
N ASN A 193 6.49 1.81 -6.80
CA ASN A 193 7.91 1.44 -6.69
C ASN A 193 8.38 0.65 -7.91
N ASP A 194 7.57 -0.30 -8.42
CA ASP A 194 7.88 -1.04 -9.65
C ASP A 194 7.95 -0.10 -10.87
N VAL A 195 7.05 0.87 -10.97
CA VAL A 195 7.02 1.91 -12.01
C VAL A 195 8.30 2.76 -11.96
N ILE A 196 8.79 3.12 -10.78
CA ILE A 196 10.05 3.86 -10.58
C ILE A 196 11.25 2.96 -10.92
N LYS A 197 11.29 1.73 -10.41
CA LYS A 197 12.38 0.76 -10.62
C LYS A 197 12.63 0.48 -12.10
N ARG A 198 11.55 0.26 -12.88
CA ARG A 198 11.65 0.07 -14.34
C ARG A 198 12.31 1.27 -15.04
N ARG A 199 12.01 2.49 -14.61
CA ARG A 199 12.62 3.70 -15.18
C ARG A 199 14.10 3.82 -14.85
N TYR A 200 14.50 3.47 -13.64
CA TYR A 200 15.93 3.33 -13.30
C TYR A 200 16.63 2.29 -14.19
N GLN A 201 16.01 1.14 -14.45
CA GLN A 201 16.59 0.12 -15.34
C GLN A 201 16.79 0.64 -16.77
N ILE A 202 15.79 1.32 -17.33
CA ILE A 202 15.89 1.94 -18.67
C ILE A 202 17.05 2.95 -18.69
N LEU A 203 17.16 3.76 -17.64
CA LEU A 203 18.19 4.80 -17.57
C LEU A 203 19.60 4.20 -17.43
N ASN A 204 19.75 3.12 -16.65
CA ASN A 204 21.01 2.39 -16.53
C ASN A 204 21.46 1.79 -17.88
N ILE A 205 20.53 1.21 -18.65
CA ILE A 205 20.82 0.69 -20.00
C ILE A 205 21.28 1.83 -20.91
N LYS A 206 20.56 2.95 -20.91
CA LYS A 206 20.90 4.13 -21.70
C LYS A 206 22.26 4.72 -21.31
N LEU A 207 22.60 4.72 -20.02
CA LEU A 207 23.91 5.17 -19.54
C LEU A 207 25.04 4.31 -20.13
N VAL A 208 24.88 2.98 -20.14
CA VAL A 208 25.87 2.06 -20.75
C VAL A 208 25.99 2.30 -22.26
N GLU A 209 24.89 2.58 -22.96
CA GLU A 209 24.91 2.92 -24.39
C GLU A 209 25.66 4.23 -24.66
N VAL A 210 25.40 5.28 -23.88
CA VAL A 210 26.04 6.60 -24.01
C VAL A 210 27.55 6.52 -23.76
N LEU A 211 27.98 5.75 -22.76
CA LEU A 211 29.40 5.53 -22.46
C LEU A 211 30.17 4.84 -23.61
N ARG A 212 29.47 4.19 -24.55
CA ARG A 212 30.05 3.54 -25.73
C ARG A 212 29.95 4.39 -27.01
N GLY A 213 29.26 5.53 -26.96
CA GLY A 213 28.95 6.38 -28.13
C GLY A 213 29.99 7.46 -28.43
N VAL A 214 29.87 8.11 -29.59
CA VAL A 214 30.79 9.17 -30.05
C VAL A 214 30.34 10.58 -29.60
N LYS A 215 29.07 10.77 -29.22
CA LYS A 215 28.49 12.05 -28.73
C LYS A 215 28.25 12.04 -27.21
N VAL A 216 29.28 11.70 -26.45
CA VAL A 216 29.20 11.37 -25.02
C VAL A 216 28.65 12.53 -24.18
N VAL A 217 29.12 13.77 -24.37
CA VAL A 217 28.85 14.88 -23.45
C VAL A 217 27.36 15.27 -23.40
N GLN A 218 26.74 15.56 -24.55
CA GLN A 218 25.36 16.03 -24.60
C GLN A 218 24.34 14.92 -24.26
N GLU A 219 24.65 13.67 -24.58
CA GLU A 219 23.79 12.54 -24.21
C GLU A 219 23.92 12.19 -22.72
N LEU A 220 25.10 12.39 -22.12
CA LEU A 220 25.33 12.21 -20.69
C LEU A 220 24.61 13.27 -19.86
N GLU A 221 24.63 14.54 -20.25
CA GLU A 221 23.87 15.61 -19.59
C GLU A 221 22.37 15.27 -19.54
N ASN A 222 21.78 14.83 -20.66
CA ASN A 222 20.38 14.42 -20.72
C ASN A 222 20.07 13.22 -19.80
N VAL A 223 21.01 12.27 -19.67
CA VAL A 223 20.87 11.11 -18.77
C VAL A 223 20.93 11.54 -17.30
N VAL A 224 21.86 12.45 -16.95
CA VAL A 224 21.97 13.01 -15.59
C VAL A 224 20.71 13.76 -15.19
N GLU A 225 20.16 14.59 -16.08
CA GLU A 225 18.88 15.27 -15.82
C GLU A 225 17.73 14.26 -15.59
N CYS A 226 17.72 13.14 -16.31
CA CYS A 226 16.73 12.08 -16.09
C CYS A 226 16.93 11.36 -14.74
N TYR A 227 18.16 11.18 -14.27
CA TYR A 227 18.44 10.66 -12.92
C TYR A 227 17.94 11.63 -11.85
N GLN A 228 18.14 12.93 -12.05
CA GLN A 228 17.64 13.95 -11.12
C GLN A 228 16.10 13.93 -11.03
N ILE A 229 15.40 13.86 -12.16
CA ILE A 229 13.93 13.74 -12.19
C ILE A 229 13.48 12.48 -11.45
N LEU A 230 14.19 11.35 -11.61
CA LEU A 230 13.90 10.11 -10.88
C LEU A 230 14.16 10.24 -9.37
N ALA A 231 15.22 10.93 -8.96
CA ALA A 231 15.50 11.20 -7.55
C ALA A 231 14.39 12.04 -6.92
N GLU A 232 13.94 13.11 -7.60
CA GLU A 232 12.80 13.92 -7.17
C GLU A 232 11.49 13.11 -7.13
N THR A 233 11.32 12.14 -8.04
CA THR A 233 10.18 11.21 -8.02
C THR A 233 10.20 10.31 -6.78
N VAL A 234 11.37 9.78 -6.42
CA VAL A 234 11.58 8.99 -5.20
C VAL A 234 11.35 9.83 -3.95
N GLU A 235 11.79 11.10 -3.94
CA GLU A 235 11.48 12.00 -2.83
C GLU A 235 9.98 12.23 -2.68
N ALA A 236 9.27 12.49 -3.79
CA ALA A 236 7.82 12.63 -3.77
C ALA A 236 7.12 11.36 -3.28
N PHE A 237 7.58 10.17 -3.72
CA PHE A 237 7.10 8.88 -3.22
C PHE A 237 7.30 8.75 -1.69
N ASN A 238 8.50 9.05 -1.20
CA ASN A 238 8.81 8.99 0.24
C ASN A 238 7.96 9.98 1.05
N ARG A 239 7.71 11.19 0.52
CA ARG A 239 6.83 12.18 1.18
C ARG A 239 5.38 11.69 1.28
N ILE A 240 4.91 10.92 0.30
CA ILE A 240 3.55 10.35 0.30
C ILE A 240 3.47 9.16 1.27
N PHE A 241 4.47 8.27 1.27
CA PHE A 241 4.35 6.93 1.86
C PHE A 241 5.25 6.65 3.08
N SER A 242 6.11 7.58 3.49
CA SER A 242 7.03 7.40 4.64
C SER A 242 6.31 7.00 5.93
N TYR A 243 5.26 7.73 6.32
CA TYR A 243 4.51 7.42 7.55
C TYR A 243 3.78 6.07 7.47
N PRO A 244 2.98 5.78 6.43
CA PRO A 244 2.39 4.45 6.28
C PRO A 244 3.41 3.31 6.23
N MET A 245 4.59 3.51 5.61
CA MET A 245 5.65 2.52 5.57
C MET A 245 6.23 2.25 6.97
N LEU A 246 6.49 3.30 7.76
CA LEU A 246 7.00 3.16 9.13
C LEU A 246 6.00 2.46 10.04
N LEU A 247 4.71 2.84 9.96
CA LEU A 247 3.64 2.22 10.73
C LEU A 247 3.46 0.74 10.36
N PHE A 248 3.53 0.40 9.07
CA PHE A 248 3.47 -0.98 8.61
C PHE A 248 4.63 -1.83 9.15
N ILE A 249 5.87 -1.31 9.10
CA ILE A 249 7.05 -2.02 9.63
C ILE A 249 6.89 -2.23 11.13
N PHE A 250 6.46 -1.21 11.86
CA PHE A 250 6.20 -1.30 13.30
C PHE A 250 5.12 -2.35 13.61
N GLN A 251 3.99 -2.28 12.92
CA GLN A 251 2.88 -3.23 13.08
C GLN A 251 3.32 -4.67 12.79
N SER A 252 4.05 -4.88 11.69
CA SER A 252 4.61 -6.19 11.33
C SER A 252 5.57 -6.71 12.40
N GLY A 253 6.43 -5.84 12.96
CA GLY A 253 7.32 -6.18 14.06
C GLY A 253 6.57 -6.58 15.33
N VAL A 254 5.56 -5.80 15.73
CA VAL A 254 4.71 -6.10 16.89
C VAL A 254 3.96 -7.41 16.70
N GLN A 255 3.37 -7.64 15.52
CA GLN A 255 2.68 -8.89 15.20
C GLN A 255 3.65 -10.08 15.26
N LEU A 256 4.87 -9.95 14.74
CA LEU A 256 5.88 -11.01 14.78
C LEU A 256 6.27 -11.35 16.23
N ILE A 257 6.53 -10.33 17.06
CA ILE A 257 6.80 -10.51 18.49
C ILE A 257 5.60 -11.17 19.19
N HIS A 258 4.38 -10.76 18.87
CA HIS A 258 3.17 -11.33 19.44
C HIS A 258 2.98 -12.81 19.06
N CYS A 259 3.27 -13.18 17.81
CA CYS A 259 3.27 -14.56 17.35
C CYS A 259 4.33 -15.41 18.07
N LEU A 260 5.54 -14.89 18.26
CA LEU A 260 6.60 -15.59 19.00
C LEU A 260 6.22 -15.76 20.48
N ASN A 261 5.79 -14.69 21.15
CA ASN A 261 5.37 -14.72 22.55
C ASN A 261 4.20 -15.68 22.78
N PHE A 262 3.28 -15.79 21.81
CA PHE A 262 2.17 -16.71 21.89
C PHE A 262 2.61 -18.18 22.01
N ARG A 263 3.63 -18.60 21.24
CA ARG A 263 4.14 -19.98 21.33
C ARG A 263 4.68 -20.29 22.72
N PHE A 264 5.45 -19.37 23.31
CA PHE A 264 6.00 -19.52 24.66
C PHE A 264 4.91 -19.58 25.73
N VAL A 265 3.88 -18.73 25.61
CA VAL A 265 2.74 -18.73 26.53
C VAL A 265 1.93 -20.02 26.41
N ASN A 266 1.60 -20.44 25.19
CA ASN A 266 0.80 -21.62 24.94
C ASN A 266 1.50 -22.92 25.41
N SER A 267 2.84 -22.99 25.26
CA SER A 267 3.63 -24.09 25.82
C SER A 267 3.65 -24.09 27.35
N ALA A 268 3.50 -22.93 27.99
CA ALA A 268 3.52 -22.82 29.45
C ALA A 268 2.14 -23.04 30.10
N THR A 269 1.04 -22.70 29.41
CA THR A 269 -0.31 -22.69 30.01
C THR A 269 -1.24 -23.80 29.50
N GLY A 270 -0.84 -24.60 28.51
CA GLY A 270 -1.58 -25.80 28.05
C GLY A 270 -3.01 -25.56 27.54
N GLY A 271 -3.38 -24.32 27.23
CA GLY A 271 -4.76 -23.91 26.97
C GLY A 271 -5.20 -24.02 25.49
N PRO A 272 -6.36 -24.61 25.16
CA PRO A 272 -6.76 -24.87 23.77
C PRO A 272 -7.44 -23.71 23.01
N THR A 273 -7.42 -22.46 23.48
CA THR A 273 -8.35 -21.43 22.97
C THR A 273 -7.79 -20.42 21.96
N TYR A 274 -6.48 -20.36 21.71
CA TYR A 274 -5.88 -19.26 20.93
C TYR A 274 -5.02 -19.70 19.73
N TYR A 275 -4.95 -21.00 19.45
CA TYR A 275 -4.16 -21.57 18.34
C TYR A 275 -4.59 -21.02 16.96
N LEU A 276 -5.88 -20.76 16.76
CA LEU A 276 -6.38 -20.22 15.49
C LEU A 276 -6.16 -18.70 15.34
N THR A 277 -6.15 -17.94 16.43
CA THR A 277 -5.76 -16.51 16.40
C THR A 277 -4.27 -16.37 16.06
N TYR A 278 -3.44 -17.29 16.56
CA TYR A 278 -2.05 -17.44 16.14
C TYR A 278 -1.92 -17.79 14.66
N LEU A 279 -2.69 -18.77 14.16
CA LEU A 279 -2.70 -19.10 12.73
C LEU A 279 -3.13 -17.90 11.89
N SER A 280 -4.11 -17.12 12.32
CA SER A 280 -4.59 -15.92 11.60
C SER A 280 -3.53 -14.82 11.56
N ASN A 281 -2.86 -14.55 12.69
CA ASN A 281 -1.80 -13.54 12.76
C ASN A 281 -0.53 -13.98 12.00
N VAL A 282 -0.12 -15.24 12.15
CA VAL A 282 1.00 -15.82 11.38
C VAL A 282 0.67 -15.87 9.90
N PHE A 283 -0.57 -16.15 9.50
CA PHE A 283 -1.01 -16.14 8.11
C PHE A 283 -1.06 -14.72 7.52
N CYS A 284 -1.53 -13.73 8.28
CA CYS A 284 -1.48 -12.32 7.85
C CYS A 284 -0.03 -11.83 7.65
N LEU A 285 0.88 -12.17 8.58
CA LEU A 285 2.32 -11.90 8.47
C LEU A 285 2.97 -12.63 7.30
N PHE A 286 2.70 -13.93 7.15
CA PHE A 286 3.20 -14.77 6.06
C PHE A 286 2.73 -14.26 4.70
N VAL A 287 1.49 -13.79 4.59
CA VAL A 287 0.97 -13.32 3.31
C VAL A 287 1.37 -11.87 3.02
N GLY A 288 1.45 -10.98 4.01
CA GLY A 288 2.07 -9.66 3.83
C GLY A 288 3.51 -9.77 3.33
N SER A 289 4.29 -10.70 3.89
CA SER A 289 5.64 -11.01 3.40
C SER A 289 5.64 -11.72 2.03
N VAL A 290 4.69 -12.61 1.73
CA VAL A 290 4.55 -13.22 0.39
C VAL A 290 4.11 -12.21 -0.67
N CYS A 291 3.25 -11.24 -0.35
CA CYS A 291 2.86 -10.15 -1.25
C CYS A 291 4.06 -9.24 -1.58
N LEU A 292 4.90 -8.95 -0.58
CA LEU A 292 6.18 -8.26 -0.79
C LEU A 292 7.16 -9.10 -1.63
N LEU A 293 7.26 -10.40 -1.37
CA LEU A 293 8.11 -11.33 -2.13
C LEU A 293 7.62 -11.56 -3.56
N LEU A 294 6.31 -11.58 -3.82
CA LEU A 294 5.76 -11.75 -5.17
C LEU A 294 5.91 -10.47 -6.00
N SER A 295 5.86 -9.29 -5.39
CA SER A 295 6.24 -8.03 -6.04
C SER A 295 7.73 -8.04 -6.44
N SER A 296 8.62 -8.53 -5.57
CA SER A 296 10.04 -8.65 -5.92
C SER A 296 10.32 -9.74 -6.97
N ARG A 297 9.60 -10.88 -6.94
CA ARG A 297 9.82 -12.01 -7.85
C ARG A 297 9.37 -11.77 -9.29
N ASN A 298 8.34 -10.92 -9.51
CA ASN A 298 7.99 -10.44 -10.85
C ASN A 298 9.10 -9.57 -11.47
N SER A 299 10.00 -9.01 -10.66
CA SER A 299 11.21 -8.35 -11.17
C SER A 299 12.37 -9.32 -11.44
N PHE A 300 12.40 -10.48 -10.78
CA PHE A 300 13.49 -11.47 -10.92
C PHE A 300 13.28 -12.45 -12.09
N LEU A 301 12.05 -12.91 -12.34
CA LEU A 301 11.76 -13.79 -13.49
C LEU A 301 11.94 -13.08 -14.85
N HIS A 302 11.92 -11.75 -14.87
CA HIS A 302 12.25 -10.96 -16.06
C HIS A 302 13.76 -10.69 -16.22
N GLN A 303 14.56 -10.97 -15.17
CA GLN A 303 16.01 -10.75 -15.11
C GLN A 303 16.84 -11.99 -15.45
N VAL A 304 16.24 -13.18 -15.52
CA VAL A 304 16.93 -14.44 -15.86
C VAL A 304 16.67 -14.89 -17.31
N CYS A 305 15.78 -14.19 -18.04
CA CYS A 305 15.47 -14.50 -19.44
C CYS A 305 15.90 -13.41 -20.45
N LEU A 306 16.79 -12.49 -20.06
CA LEU A 306 17.50 -11.52 -20.92
C LEU A 306 18.96 -11.45 -20.48
#